data_AF-A0AAP0ZNA1-F1
#
_entry.id   AF-A0AAP0ZNA1-F1
#
_cell.length_a   1.000
_cell.length_b   1.000
_cell.length_c   1.000
_cell.angle_alpha   90.00
_cell.angle_beta   90.00
_cell.angle_gamma   90.00
#
_symmetry.space_group_name_H-M   'P 1'
#
loop_
_entity.id
_entity.type
_entity.pdbx_description
1 polymer ?
#
loop_
_entity_poly.entity_id
_entity_poly.type
_entity_poly.pdbx_seq_one_letter_code
_entity_poly.pdbx_strand_id
1 'polypeptide(L)'
;MDAQQERVATRYVDAQGHTIYAWNLTSSKLTDPVKLYMPSNRIVPIVFVPGIMGSNLKASRVVEQVKIVKGIKVKKTLANKGQRIWNIDSMTSLVKADNSISWPGKDPADRQLLLNMDAVEVDDRGQIELRREESFVYVPDEGRSGDRKREEIRQARLDDKRRRGWGTVSWYSYGPFLNWLEEHLAGATYRNGKPSTTFLELLQQVGTSPTGAIHAPPPLTEEQIKKLVKFRFPVHAVGYNWLKSNLDSGQYLADKIAAIRKHYTDLGM
;
A
#
# COMPACT_ATOMS: atom_id res chain seq x y z
N MET A 1 19.96 8.38 -36.84
CA MET A 1 20.82 8.39 -35.64
C MET A 1 19.89 8.18 -34.46
N ASP A 2 19.83 6.97 -33.92
CA ASP A 2 19.05 6.72 -32.71
C ASP A 2 19.67 7.50 -31.56
N ALA A 3 18.88 8.34 -30.91
CA ALA A 3 19.33 9.06 -29.72
C ALA A 3 19.81 8.04 -28.69
N GLN A 4 21.08 8.16 -28.29
CA GLN A 4 21.69 7.29 -27.29
C GLN A 4 20.82 7.33 -26.02
N GLN A 5 20.21 6.19 -25.67
CA GLN A 5 19.25 6.12 -24.59
C GLN A 5 19.95 6.41 -23.26
N GLU A 6 19.50 7.44 -22.54
CA GLU A 6 20.11 7.83 -21.26
C GLU A 6 20.10 6.68 -20.25
N ARG A 7 21.26 6.42 -19.62
CA ARG A 7 21.39 5.42 -18.57
C ARG A 7 20.94 6.00 -17.23
N VAL A 8 19.82 5.47 -16.72
CA VAL A 8 19.24 5.89 -15.44
C VAL A 8 19.22 4.70 -14.48
N ALA A 9 19.71 4.91 -13.26
CA ALA A 9 19.72 3.86 -12.25
C ALA A 9 18.30 3.57 -11.72
N THR A 10 17.98 2.29 -11.55
CA THR A 10 16.66 1.88 -11.06
C THR A 10 16.50 2.20 -9.58
N ARG A 11 15.63 3.17 -9.27
CA ARG A 11 15.28 3.55 -7.90
C ARG A 11 14.23 2.61 -7.31
N TYR A 12 14.36 2.28 -6.03
CA TYR A 12 13.33 1.64 -5.21
C TYR A 12 13.44 2.10 -3.75
N VAL A 13 12.48 1.70 -2.92
CA VAL A 13 12.49 1.94 -1.47
C VAL A 13 12.66 0.59 -0.79
N ASP A 14 13.55 0.51 0.19
CA ASP A 14 13.73 -0.71 0.98
C ASP A 14 12.61 -0.91 2.01
N ALA A 15 12.66 -2.03 2.74
CA ALA A 15 11.69 -2.33 3.78
C ALA A 15 11.71 -1.33 4.96
N GLN A 16 12.74 -0.49 5.08
CA GLN A 16 12.90 0.52 6.13
C GLN A 16 12.47 1.92 5.66
N GLY A 17 12.17 2.11 4.39
CA GLY A 17 11.79 3.41 3.84
C GLY A 17 12.94 4.22 3.24
N HIS A 18 14.16 3.68 3.17
CA HIS A 18 15.29 4.36 2.54
C HIS A 18 15.20 4.25 1.02
N THR A 19 15.59 5.33 0.33
CA THR A 19 15.69 5.32 -1.14
C THR A 19 16.99 4.64 -1.57
N ILE A 20 16.86 3.54 -2.31
CA ILE A 20 17.98 2.74 -2.83
C ILE A 20 18.01 2.84 -4.36
N TYR A 21 19.22 2.85 -4.93
CA TYR A 21 19.44 2.75 -6.36
C TYR A 21 20.12 1.41 -6.67
N ALA A 22 19.48 0.59 -7.50
CA ALA A 22 20.09 -0.60 -8.03
C ALA A 22 21.02 -0.22 -9.19
N TRP A 23 22.30 -0.61 -9.06
CA TRP A 23 23.29 -0.49 -10.12
C TRP A 23 24.27 -1.66 -10.03
N ASN A 24 24.79 -2.09 -11.18
CA ASN A 24 25.85 -3.09 -11.29
C ASN A 24 27.07 -2.44 -11.96
N LEU A 25 28.27 -2.97 -11.71
CA LEU A 25 29.47 -2.53 -12.43
C LEU A 25 29.26 -2.73 -13.93
N THR A 26 29.21 -1.63 -14.69
CA THR A 26 29.11 -1.68 -16.15
C THR A 26 30.48 -1.85 -16.77
N SER A 27 30.52 -2.48 -17.96
CA SER A 27 31.75 -2.60 -18.76
C SER A 27 32.52 -1.28 -18.84
N SER A 28 33.85 -1.35 -18.74
CA SER A 28 34.74 -0.20 -18.92
C SER A 28 34.62 0.50 -20.28
N LYS A 29 33.93 -0.14 -21.25
CA LYS A 29 33.61 0.43 -22.56
C LYS A 29 32.48 1.47 -22.51
N LEU A 30 31.67 1.50 -21.45
CA LEU A 30 30.55 2.43 -21.31
C LEU A 30 30.98 3.64 -20.47
N THR A 31 31.39 4.71 -21.17
CA THR A 31 31.95 5.92 -20.56
C THR A 31 30.94 7.04 -20.30
N ASP A 32 29.69 6.88 -20.73
CA ASP A 32 28.64 7.88 -20.50
C ASP A 32 28.20 7.93 -19.02
N PRO A 33 27.79 9.09 -18.49
CA PRO A 33 27.39 9.18 -17.08
C PRO A 33 26.07 8.46 -16.83
N VAL A 34 25.95 7.87 -15.64
CA VAL A 34 24.70 7.28 -15.15
C VAL A 34 23.97 8.31 -14.30
N LYS A 35 22.71 8.58 -14.63
CA LYS A 35 21.90 9.56 -13.88
C LYS A 35 21.16 8.90 -12.71
N LEU A 36 21.34 9.48 -11.52
CA LEU A 36 20.59 9.13 -10.32
C LEU A 36 19.66 10.29 -9.97
N TYR A 37 18.36 10.11 -10.17
CA TYR A 37 17.37 11.15 -9.85
C TYR A 37 16.98 11.09 -8.38
N MET A 38 17.61 11.93 -7.57
CA MET A 38 17.34 12.07 -6.13
C MET A 38 15.94 12.67 -5.91
N PRO A 39 15.03 11.96 -5.22
CA PRO A 39 13.73 12.51 -4.89
C PRO A 39 13.84 13.54 -3.75
N SER A 40 12.84 14.42 -3.63
CA SER A 40 12.80 15.39 -2.51
C SER A 40 12.74 14.68 -1.16
N ASN A 41 13.44 15.22 -0.16
CA ASN A 41 13.33 14.76 1.22
C ASN A 41 12.09 15.29 1.93
N ARG A 42 11.36 16.27 1.36
CA ARG A 42 10.16 16.82 1.98
C ARG A 42 8.97 15.90 1.74
N ILE A 43 8.47 15.29 2.81
CA ILE A 43 7.40 14.29 2.74
C ILE A 43 6.07 14.88 3.19
N VAL A 44 5.01 14.63 2.42
CA VAL A 44 3.61 14.83 2.81
C VAL A 44 2.90 13.47 2.70
N PRO A 45 2.81 12.69 3.78
CA PRO A 45 2.19 11.37 3.71
C PRO A 45 0.71 11.49 3.38
N ILE A 46 0.24 10.68 2.43
CA ILE A 46 -1.18 10.57 2.10
C ILE A 46 -1.72 9.35 2.81
N VAL A 47 -2.71 9.52 3.68
CA VAL A 47 -3.28 8.43 4.49
C VAL A 47 -4.64 8.05 3.95
N PHE A 48 -4.70 6.90 3.29
CA PHE A 48 -5.93 6.29 2.82
C PHE A 48 -6.61 5.53 3.97
N VAL A 49 -7.90 5.81 4.20
CA VAL A 49 -8.73 5.15 5.21
C VAL A 49 -9.85 4.40 4.48
N PRO A 50 -9.98 3.08 4.65
CA PRO A 50 -11.00 2.28 3.96
C PRO A 50 -12.41 2.54 4.53
N GLY A 51 -13.42 2.10 3.80
CA GLY A 51 -14.83 2.23 4.19
C GLY A 51 -15.38 0.98 4.90
N ILE A 52 -16.69 0.81 4.75
CA ILE A 52 -17.48 -0.28 5.34
C ILE A 52 -16.86 -1.63 5.00
N MET A 53 -16.52 -2.41 6.03
CA MET A 53 -15.95 -3.77 5.91
C MET A 53 -14.70 -3.86 5.02
N GLY A 54 -14.01 -2.73 4.82
CA GLY A 54 -12.93 -2.60 3.86
C GLY A 54 -11.55 -3.02 4.36
N SER A 55 -11.42 -3.31 5.66
CA SER A 55 -10.16 -3.76 6.27
C SER A 55 -10.17 -5.27 6.49
N ASN A 56 -9.02 -5.91 6.28
CA ASN A 56 -8.82 -7.32 6.59
C ASN A 56 -8.75 -7.51 8.11
N LEU A 57 -9.40 -8.56 8.63
CA LEU A 57 -9.42 -8.88 10.07
C LEU A 57 -8.97 -10.32 10.31
N LYS A 58 -8.17 -10.52 11.37
CA LYS A 58 -7.75 -11.82 11.88
C LYS A 58 -8.18 -11.98 13.33
N ALA A 59 -8.27 -13.23 13.79
CA ALA A 59 -8.60 -13.51 15.18
C ALA A 59 -7.43 -13.09 16.08
N SER A 60 -7.68 -12.23 17.07
CA SER A 60 -6.68 -11.83 18.07
C SER A 60 -6.44 -12.92 19.13
N ARG A 61 -7.38 -13.86 19.26
CA ARG A 61 -7.37 -14.99 20.20
C ARG A 61 -8.09 -16.20 19.61
N VAL A 62 -8.01 -17.36 20.28
CA VAL A 62 -8.84 -18.52 19.92
C VAL A 62 -10.31 -18.16 20.15
N VAL A 63 -11.16 -18.45 19.16
CA VAL A 63 -12.61 -18.25 19.22
C VAL A 63 -13.27 -19.61 19.35
N GLU A 64 -13.97 -19.84 20.46
CA GLU A 64 -14.66 -21.09 20.75
C GLU A 64 -16.17 -20.84 20.86
N GLN A 65 -16.95 -21.78 20.35
CA GLN A 65 -18.37 -21.89 20.66
C GLN A 65 -18.56 -22.92 21.77
N VAL A 66 -19.25 -22.54 22.83
CA VAL A 66 -19.64 -23.44 23.92
C VAL A 66 -21.13 -23.70 23.83
N LYS A 67 -21.53 -24.97 23.66
CA LYS A 67 -22.93 -25.41 23.69
C LYS A 67 -23.13 -26.39 24.83
N ILE A 68 -24.29 -26.35 25.47
CA ILE A 68 -24.68 -27.36 26.48
C ILE A 68 -25.64 -28.33 25.79
N VAL A 69 -25.23 -29.59 25.66
CA VAL A 69 -26.04 -30.66 25.05
C VAL A 69 -26.23 -31.74 26.10
N LYS A 70 -27.49 -32.00 26.49
CA LYS A 70 -27.84 -32.97 27.53
C LYS A 70 -27.05 -32.78 28.84
N GLY A 71 -26.86 -31.53 29.26
CA GLY A 71 -26.10 -31.18 30.48
C GLY A 71 -24.58 -31.17 30.32
N ILE A 72 -24.04 -31.59 29.18
CA ILE A 72 -22.59 -31.64 28.93
C ILE A 72 -22.16 -30.41 28.14
N LYS A 73 -21.11 -29.72 28.61
CA LYS A 73 -20.47 -28.62 27.87
C LYS A 73 -19.64 -29.18 26.73
N VAL A 74 -20.02 -28.85 25.50
CA VAL A 74 -19.28 -29.15 24.28
C VAL A 74 -18.64 -27.87 23.76
N LYS A 75 -17.32 -27.91 23.55
CA LYS A 75 -16.56 -26.81 22.97
C LYS A 75 -16.21 -27.11 21.51
N LYS A 76 -16.42 -26.14 20.63
CA LYS A 76 -16.05 -26.19 19.22
C LYS A 76 -15.15 -24.99 18.92
N THR A 77 -13.91 -25.23 18.51
CA THR A 77 -13.04 -24.14 18.04
C THR A 77 -13.52 -23.66 16.68
N LEU A 78 -13.85 -22.37 16.58
CA LEU A 78 -14.29 -21.71 15.35
C LEU A 78 -13.13 -21.08 14.59
N ALA A 79 -12.17 -20.51 15.31
CA ALA A 79 -10.95 -19.96 14.74
C ALA A 79 -9.77 -20.01 15.72
N ASN A 80 -8.58 -20.24 15.19
CA ASN A 80 -7.33 -20.13 15.94
C ASN A 80 -6.82 -18.68 15.95
N LYS A 81 -6.00 -18.32 16.94
CA LYS A 81 -5.32 -17.02 16.96
C LYS A 81 -4.54 -16.81 15.66
N GLY A 82 -4.69 -15.64 15.05
CA GLY A 82 -4.04 -15.28 13.79
C GLY A 82 -4.70 -15.86 12.53
N GLN A 83 -5.77 -16.65 12.65
CA GLN A 83 -6.55 -17.11 11.50
C GLN A 83 -7.30 -15.94 10.86
N ARG A 84 -7.37 -15.87 9.53
CA ARG A 84 -8.05 -14.77 8.83
C ARG A 84 -9.56 -14.95 8.97
N ILE A 85 -10.22 -13.94 9.53
CA ILE A 85 -11.66 -13.94 9.80
C ILE A 85 -12.37 -13.23 8.65
N TRP A 86 -11.94 -12.03 8.32
CA TRP A 86 -12.51 -11.23 7.24
C TRP A 86 -11.43 -10.87 6.23
N ASN A 87 -11.57 -11.36 5.00
CA ASN A 87 -10.71 -11.01 3.88
C ASN A 87 -11.53 -11.17 2.59
N ILE A 88 -11.79 -10.06 1.91
CA ILE A 88 -12.65 -10.04 0.71
C ILE A 88 -11.94 -10.78 -0.44
N ASP A 89 -10.64 -10.61 -0.58
CA ASP A 89 -9.83 -11.25 -1.62
C ASP A 89 -9.97 -12.78 -1.56
N SER A 90 -9.83 -13.34 -0.37
CA SER A 90 -9.97 -14.78 -0.12
C SER A 90 -11.40 -15.28 -0.32
N MET A 91 -12.41 -14.43 -0.08
CA MET A 91 -13.83 -14.77 -0.31
C MET A 91 -14.21 -14.79 -1.79
N THR A 92 -13.53 -13.99 -2.61
CA THR A 92 -13.70 -13.96 -4.06
C THR A 92 -12.84 -14.97 -4.81
N SER A 93 -11.80 -15.51 -4.15
CA SER A 93 -10.89 -16.49 -4.75
C SER A 93 -11.44 -17.91 -4.71
N LEU A 94 -11.29 -18.64 -5.83
CA LEU A 94 -11.63 -20.07 -5.93
C LEU A 94 -10.61 -20.99 -5.23
N VAL A 95 -9.45 -20.45 -4.80
CA VAL A 95 -8.36 -21.21 -4.17
C VAL A 95 -8.21 -20.82 -2.70
N LYS A 96 -8.59 -21.71 -1.77
CA LYS A 96 -8.55 -21.48 -0.31
C LYS A 96 -7.23 -21.93 0.34
N ALA A 97 -6.12 -21.28 -0.01
CA ALA A 97 -4.78 -21.65 0.48
C ALA A 97 -4.21 -20.75 1.60
N ASP A 98 -4.96 -19.75 2.08
CA ASP A 98 -4.38 -18.61 2.81
C ASP A 98 -4.74 -18.53 4.31
N ASN A 99 -5.14 -19.65 4.91
CA ASN A 99 -5.56 -19.74 6.32
C ASN A 99 -6.80 -18.88 6.66
N SER A 100 -7.67 -18.65 5.67
CA SER A 100 -8.97 -18.00 5.88
C SER A 100 -10.05 -18.95 6.37
N ILE A 101 -10.95 -18.45 7.22
CA ILE A 101 -12.16 -19.18 7.56
C ILE A 101 -13.09 -19.30 6.35
N SER A 102 -13.81 -20.42 6.25
CA SER A 102 -14.89 -20.57 5.28
C SER A 102 -16.19 -19.99 5.85
N TRP A 103 -16.73 -18.96 5.20
CA TRP A 103 -18.03 -18.35 5.52
C TRP A 103 -19.26 -19.16 5.08
N PRO A 104 -19.27 -19.82 3.90
CA PRO A 104 -20.39 -20.68 3.51
C PRO A 104 -20.69 -21.74 4.56
N GLY A 105 -21.97 -21.88 4.94
CA GLY A 105 -22.42 -22.87 5.92
C GLY A 105 -22.20 -22.50 7.40
N LYS A 106 -21.60 -21.34 7.73
CA LYS A 106 -21.50 -20.86 9.13
C LYS A 106 -22.87 -20.41 9.63
N ASP A 107 -23.28 -20.94 10.78
CA ASP A 107 -24.54 -20.58 11.45
C ASP A 107 -24.48 -19.16 12.07
N PRO A 108 -25.62 -18.53 12.38
CA PRO A 108 -25.64 -17.16 12.93
C PRO A 108 -24.83 -17.00 14.22
N ALA A 109 -24.80 -18.00 15.11
CA ALA A 109 -24.08 -17.95 16.37
C ALA A 109 -22.56 -18.00 16.14
N ASP A 110 -22.10 -18.85 15.23
CA ASP A 110 -20.70 -18.92 14.81
C ASP A 110 -20.24 -17.57 14.24
N ARG A 111 -21.06 -16.93 13.38
CA ARG A 111 -20.75 -15.61 12.80
C ARG A 111 -20.65 -14.53 13.85
N GLN A 112 -21.57 -14.51 14.82
CA GLN A 112 -21.55 -13.54 15.92
C GLN A 112 -20.29 -13.67 16.80
N LEU A 113 -19.84 -14.90 17.07
CA LEU A 113 -18.62 -15.15 17.83
C LEU A 113 -17.35 -14.79 17.05
N LEU A 114 -17.33 -15.05 15.74
CA LEU A 114 -16.20 -14.74 14.85
C LEU A 114 -16.06 -13.24 14.58
N LEU A 115 -17.18 -12.54 14.32
CA LEU A 115 -17.23 -11.08 14.11
C LEU A 115 -17.49 -10.35 15.42
N ASN A 116 -16.72 -10.68 16.44
CA ASN A 116 -16.73 -9.97 17.72
C ASN A 116 -15.59 -8.95 17.73
N MET A 117 -15.92 -7.69 18.02
CA MET A 117 -14.99 -6.55 18.02
C MET A 117 -13.75 -6.75 18.91
N ASP A 118 -13.87 -7.54 19.99
CA ASP A 118 -12.80 -7.81 20.96
C ASP A 118 -12.04 -9.11 20.67
N ALA A 119 -12.50 -9.89 19.69
CA ALA A 119 -11.88 -11.13 19.27
C ALA A 119 -11.10 -11.00 17.95
N VAL A 120 -11.11 -9.82 17.33
CA VAL A 120 -10.44 -9.57 16.05
C VAL A 120 -9.58 -8.32 16.09
N GLU A 121 -8.56 -8.34 15.25
CA GLU A 121 -7.65 -7.24 15.01
C GLU A 121 -7.35 -7.11 13.51
N VAL A 122 -6.79 -5.98 13.10
CA VAL A 122 -6.41 -5.73 11.72
C VAL A 122 -5.40 -6.77 11.26
N ASP A 123 -5.65 -7.34 10.08
CA ASP A 123 -4.74 -8.26 9.42
C ASP A 123 -3.96 -7.53 8.32
N ASP A 124 -2.67 -7.35 8.53
CA ASP A 124 -1.74 -6.70 7.62
C ASP A 124 -1.15 -7.63 6.54
N ARG A 125 -1.58 -8.90 6.53
CA ARG A 125 -1.09 -9.95 5.62
C ARG A 125 -1.88 -10.04 4.31
N GLY A 126 -2.75 -9.07 4.01
CA GLY A 126 -3.51 -9.01 2.76
C GLY A 126 -2.63 -9.06 1.51
N GLN A 127 -3.27 -9.41 0.38
CA GLN A 127 -2.62 -9.43 -0.92
C GLN A 127 -2.16 -8.03 -1.32
N ILE A 128 -1.03 -7.94 -2.01
CA ILE A 128 -0.50 -6.71 -2.57
C ILE A 128 0.04 -7.06 -3.94
N GLU A 129 -0.42 -6.35 -4.97
CA GLU A 129 0.08 -6.49 -6.33
C GLU A 129 0.78 -5.20 -6.76
N LEU A 130 2.00 -5.38 -7.27
CA LEU A 130 2.72 -4.26 -7.87
C LEU A 130 2.11 -3.92 -9.23
N ARG A 131 2.22 -2.65 -9.62
CA ARG A 131 1.91 -2.25 -10.99
C ARG A 131 2.85 -2.95 -11.96
N ARG A 132 2.45 -3.05 -13.23
CA ARG A 132 3.25 -3.72 -14.27
C ARG A 132 4.62 -3.06 -14.40
N GLU A 133 4.67 -1.73 -14.42
CA GLU A 133 5.89 -0.92 -14.52
C GLU A 133 6.77 -1.03 -13.26
N GLU A 134 6.15 -1.26 -12.08
CA GLU A 134 6.86 -1.54 -10.83
C GLU A 134 7.31 -3.00 -10.73
N SER A 135 6.80 -3.87 -11.58
CA SER A 135 7.23 -5.27 -11.67
C SER A 135 8.40 -5.41 -12.66
N PHE A 136 8.42 -4.57 -13.70
CA PHE A 136 9.54 -4.51 -14.64
C PHE A 136 10.71 -3.69 -14.08
N VAL A 137 11.71 -4.40 -13.57
CA VAL A 137 12.97 -3.82 -13.12
C VAL A 137 14.00 -4.00 -14.23
N TYR A 138 14.42 -2.89 -14.86
CA TYR A 138 15.61 -2.91 -15.70
C TYR A 138 16.85 -3.07 -14.81
N VAL A 139 17.58 -4.15 -15.04
CA VAL A 139 18.88 -4.43 -14.43
C VAL A 139 19.81 -4.77 -15.61
N PRO A 140 20.89 -4.01 -15.85
CA PRO A 140 21.86 -4.36 -16.88
C PRO A 140 22.38 -5.80 -16.64
N ASP A 141 22.27 -6.62 -17.68
CA ASP A 141 22.39 -8.09 -17.70
C ASP A 141 23.77 -8.64 -17.32
N GLU A 142 23.78 -9.78 -16.61
CA GLU A 142 24.84 -10.82 -16.61
C GLU A 142 24.24 -12.20 -16.18
N GLY A 143 23.16 -12.67 -16.81
CA GLY A 143 22.61 -14.02 -16.60
C GLY A 143 21.85 -14.24 -15.28
N ARG A 144 21.99 -15.42 -14.64
CA ARG A 144 21.21 -15.82 -13.43
C ARG A 144 21.28 -14.83 -12.25
N SER A 145 22.32 -14.01 -12.18
CA SER A 145 22.48 -12.97 -11.15
C SER A 145 21.43 -11.85 -11.28
N GLY A 146 21.01 -11.53 -12.51
CA GLY A 146 20.00 -10.51 -12.80
C GLY A 146 18.60 -10.89 -12.31
N ASP A 147 18.20 -12.16 -12.43
CA ASP A 147 16.89 -12.65 -11.97
C ASP A 147 16.76 -12.53 -10.46
N ARG A 148 17.80 -12.94 -9.71
CA ARG A 148 17.83 -12.79 -8.26
C ARG A 148 17.69 -11.32 -7.86
N LYS A 149 18.39 -10.41 -8.54
CA LYS A 149 18.33 -8.98 -8.22
C LYS A 149 16.96 -8.37 -8.51
N ARG A 150 16.32 -8.77 -9.62
CA ARG A 150 14.95 -8.36 -9.95
C ARG A 150 13.97 -8.79 -8.86
N GLU A 151 14.11 -10.04 -8.39
CA GLU A 151 13.27 -10.60 -7.33
C GLU A 151 13.49 -9.90 -5.99
N GLU A 152 14.74 -9.61 -5.60
CA GLU A 152 15.06 -8.82 -4.41
C GLU A 152 14.40 -7.44 -4.45
N ILE A 153 14.46 -6.74 -5.59
CA ILE A 153 13.85 -5.42 -5.75
C ILE A 153 12.32 -5.52 -5.73
N ARG A 154 11.74 -6.54 -6.37
CA ARG A 154 10.30 -6.82 -6.35
C ARG A 154 9.83 -7.04 -4.92
N GLN A 155 10.54 -7.85 -4.13
CA GLN A 155 10.21 -8.12 -2.74
C GLN A 155 10.35 -6.86 -1.87
N ALA A 156 11.43 -6.09 -2.02
CA ALA A 156 11.61 -4.83 -1.30
C ALA A 156 10.47 -3.84 -1.57
N ARG A 157 9.96 -3.76 -2.81
CA ARG A 157 8.80 -2.93 -3.17
C ARG A 157 7.51 -3.41 -2.50
N LEU A 158 7.32 -4.72 -2.41
CA LEU A 158 6.18 -5.30 -1.69
C LEU A 158 6.27 -5.05 -0.18
N ASP A 159 7.46 -5.18 0.39
CA ASP A 159 7.72 -4.94 1.81
C ASP A 159 7.51 -3.46 2.16
N ASP A 160 7.94 -2.53 1.30
CA ASP A 160 7.63 -1.10 1.43
C ASP A 160 6.11 -0.85 1.45
N LYS A 161 5.36 -1.38 0.48
CA LYS A 161 3.89 -1.22 0.44
C LYS A 161 3.23 -1.85 1.67
N ARG A 162 3.73 -2.99 2.14
CA ARG A 162 3.24 -3.66 3.35
C ARG A 162 3.54 -2.85 4.61
N ARG A 163 4.74 -2.28 4.75
CA ARG A 163 5.10 -1.33 5.82
C ARG A 163 4.17 -0.11 5.81
N ARG A 164 3.81 0.39 4.63
CA ARG A 164 2.83 1.48 4.44
C ARG A 164 1.38 1.04 4.68
N GLY A 165 1.15 -0.19 5.13
CA GLY A 165 -0.15 -0.71 5.54
C GLY A 165 -1.05 -1.17 4.39
N TRP A 166 -0.56 -1.30 3.16
CA TRP A 166 -1.40 -1.68 2.01
C TRP A 166 -2.04 -3.06 2.18
N GLY A 167 -1.39 -3.96 2.92
CA GLY A 167 -1.94 -5.29 3.23
C GLY A 167 -3.07 -5.29 4.27
N THR A 168 -3.36 -4.15 4.90
CA THR A 168 -4.42 -4.02 5.92
C THR A 168 -5.82 -3.85 5.33
N VAL A 169 -5.92 -3.50 4.05
CA VAL A 169 -7.18 -3.24 3.34
C VAL A 169 -7.48 -4.34 2.32
N SER A 170 -8.74 -4.46 1.91
CA SER A 170 -9.16 -5.32 0.80
C SER A 170 -8.43 -4.92 -0.49
N TRP A 171 -7.65 -5.84 -1.07
CA TRP A 171 -6.93 -5.55 -2.30
C TRP A 171 -7.88 -5.43 -3.49
N TYR A 172 -8.87 -6.31 -3.54
CA TYR A 172 -9.93 -6.36 -4.54
C TYR A 172 -10.66 -5.02 -4.65
N SER A 173 -10.97 -4.40 -3.51
CA SER A 173 -11.72 -3.14 -3.48
C SER A 173 -10.84 -1.91 -3.66
N TYR A 174 -9.63 -1.89 -3.09
CA TYR A 174 -8.84 -0.66 -2.97
C TYR A 174 -7.47 -0.72 -3.65
N GLY A 175 -6.94 -1.91 -3.95
CA GLY A 175 -5.62 -2.11 -4.55
C GLY A 175 -5.41 -1.32 -5.84
N PRO A 176 -6.31 -1.40 -6.84
CA PRO A 176 -6.20 -0.59 -8.06
C PRO A 176 -6.17 0.91 -7.79
N PHE A 177 -6.99 1.40 -6.85
CA PHE A 177 -7.04 2.82 -6.51
C PHE A 177 -5.81 3.29 -5.72
N LEU A 178 -5.27 2.48 -4.80
CA LEU A 178 -4.01 2.76 -4.11
C LEU A 178 -2.84 2.84 -5.10
N ASN A 179 -2.79 1.92 -6.07
CA ASN A 179 -1.81 1.95 -7.15
C ASN A 179 -1.97 3.21 -8.02
N TRP A 180 -3.20 3.59 -8.36
CA TRP A 180 -3.49 4.82 -9.09
C TRP A 180 -3.04 6.06 -8.30
N LEU A 181 -3.37 6.16 -7.01
CA LEU A 181 -2.96 7.27 -6.13
C LEU A 181 -1.43 7.37 -6.06
N GLU A 182 -0.75 6.27 -5.75
CA GLU A 182 0.72 6.24 -5.67
C GLU A 182 1.34 6.69 -7.00
N GLU A 183 0.80 6.23 -8.14
CA GLU A 183 1.29 6.66 -9.45
C GLU A 183 1.11 8.15 -9.70
N HIS A 184 -0.07 8.70 -9.45
CA HIS A 184 -0.38 10.09 -9.75
C HIS A 184 0.36 11.03 -8.79
N LEU A 185 0.52 10.62 -7.53
CA LEU A 185 1.15 11.43 -6.48
C LEU A 185 2.67 11.28 -6.45
N ALA A 186 3.22 10.07 -6.59
CA ALA A 186 4.67 9.88 -6.75
C ALA A 186 5.15 10.33 -8.13
N GLY A 187 4.24 10.34 -9.11
CA GLY A 187 4.45 10.81 -10.46
C GLY A 187 4.32 12.31 -10.63
N ALA A 188 3.64 13.06 -9.75
CA ALA A 188 3.29 14.49 -9.91
C ALA A 188 4.46 15.47 -10.14
N THR A 189 5.69 15.01 -10.34
CA THR A 189 6.88 15.84 -10.46
C THR A 189 7.63 15.49 -11.75
N TYR A 190 8.61 14.59 -11.70
CA TYR A 190 9.43 14.18 -12.83
C TYR A 190 9.75 12.68 -12.76
N ARG A 191 9.50 11.95 -13.86
CA ARG A 191 10.04 10.60 -14.09
C ARG A 191 11.30 10.73 -14.96
N ASN A 192 12.45 10.34 -14.41
CA ASN A 192 13.73 10.39 -15.10
C ASN A 192 14.04 11.77 -15.73
N GLY A 193 13.76 12.85 -14.99
CA GLY A 193 13.99 14.22 -15.47
C GLY A 193 12.96 14.75 -16.46
N LYS A 194 11.92 13.97 -16.82
CA LYS A 194 10.79 14.42 -17.66
C LYS A 194 9.52 14.62 -16.82
N PRO A 195 8.72 15.66 -17.08
CA PRO A 195 7.43 15.84 -16.41
C PRO A 195 6.59 14.58 -16.60
N SER A 196 5.88 14.15 -15.55
CA SER A 196 4.92 13.07 -15.73
C SER A 196 3.67 13.53 -16.48
N THR A 197 2.93 12.57 -17.02
CA THR A 197 1.60 12.82 -17.60
C THR A 197 0.70 13.55 -16.62
N THR A 198 0.64 13.12 -15.35
CA THR A 198 -0.16 13.78 -14.30
C THR A 198 0.24 15.24 -14.08
N PHE A 199 1.54 15.55 -14.09
CA PHE A 199 1.99 16.94 -13.95
C PHE A 199 1.55 17.81 -15.15
N LEU A 200 1.61 17.26 -16.37
CA LEU A 200 1.14 17.94 -17.57
C LEU A 200 -0.38 18.13 -17.58
N GLU A 201 -1.14 17.13 -17.14
CA GLU A 201 -2.60 17.22 -16.98
C GLU A 201 -2.98 18.29 -15.96
N LEU A 202 -2.28 18.36 -14.82
CA LEU A 202 -2.49 19.42 -13.84
C LEU A 202 -2.22 20.80 -14.43
N LEU A 203 -1.14 20.96 -15.21
CA LEU A 203 -0.85 22.22 -15.90
C LEU A 203 -1.94 22.64 -16.89
N GLN A 204 -2.62 21.69 -17.54
CA GLN A 204 -3.76 21.98 -18.41
C GLN A 204 -5.01 22.43 -17.63
N GLN A 205 -5.09 22.15 -16.33
CA GLN A 205 -6.17 22.59 -15.44
C GLN A 205 -5.89 23.95 -14.79
N VAL A 206 -4.80 24.65 -15.15
CA VAL A 206 -4.56 26.01 -14.64
C VAL A 206 -5.71 26.92 -15.06
N GLY A 207 -6.25 27.67 -14.10
CA GLY A 207 -7.40 28.54 -14.30
C GLY A 207 -8.76 27.83 -14.24
N THR A 208 -8.81 26.50 -14.06
CA THR A 208 -10.07 25.78 -13.82
C THR A 208 -10.32 25.59 -12.32
N SER A 209 -11.60 25.60 -11.95
CA SER A 209 -12.06 25.18 -10.62
C SER A 209 -12.60 23.75 -10.68
N PRO A 210 -12.29 22.89 -9.70
CA PRO A 210 -12.90 21.58 -9.55
C PRO A 210 -14.43 21.66 -9.58
N THR A 211 -15.05 20.79 -10.37
CA THR A 211 -16.50 20.70 -10.49
C THR A 211 -17.12 19.99 -9.27
N GLY A 212 -18.36 20.33 -8.92
CA GLY A 212 -19.13 19.65 -7.87
C GLY A 212 -18.93 20.16 -6.44
N ALA A 213 -18.13 21.22 -6.22
CA ALA A 213 -18.01 21.85 -4.90
C ALA A 213 -19.09 22.93 -4.68
N ILE A 214 -19.78 22.88 -3.53
CA ILE A 214 -20.78 23.89 -3.11
C ILE A 214 -20.12 25.27 -2.92
N HIS A 215 -18.83 25.28 -2.60
CA HIS A 215 -17.98 26.47 -2.57
C HIS A 215 -16.81 26.21 -3.51
N ALA A 216 -16.96 26.58 -4.78
CA ALA A 216 -15.92 26.38 -5.79
C ALA A 216 -14.59 26.93 -5.25
N PRO A 217 -13.56 26.10 -5.08
CA PRO A 217 -12.28 26.58 -4.57
C PRO A 217 -11.64 27.47 -5.64
N PRO A 218 -10.72 28.37 -5.24
CA PRO A 218 -10.03 29.22 -6.18
C PRO A 218 -9.36 28.37 -7.28
N PRO A 219 -9.32 28.87 -8.53
CA PRO A 219 -8.73 28.14 -9.63
C PRO A 219 -7.28 27.73 -9.36
N LEU A 220 -6.87 26.60 -9.94
CA LEU A 220 -5.48 26.15 -9.85
C LEU A 220 -4.55 27.15 -10.53
N THR A 221 -3.44 27.45 -9.88
CA THR A 221 -2.36 28.29 -10.44
C THR A 221 -1.15 27.45 -10.82
N GLU A 222 -0.41 27.90 -11.83
CA GLU A 222 0.82 27.25 -12.25
C GLU A 222 1.85 27.16 -11.10
N GLU A 223 1.92 28.20 -10.25
CA GLU A 223 2.80 28.21 -9.08
C GLU A 223 2.45 27.12 -8.06
N GLN A 224 1.15 26.88 -7.81
CA GLN A 224 0.71 25.80 -6.92
C GLN A 224 1.11 24.43 -7.47
N ILE A 225 0.98 24.20 -8.77
CA ILE A 225 1.36 22.95 -9.41
C ILE A 225 2.87 22.76 -9.36
N LYS A 226 3.65 23.82 -9.67
CA LYS A 226 5.12 23.80 -9.54
C LYS A 226 5.59 23.55 -8.11
N LYS A 227 4.83 23.93 -7.07
CA LYS A 227 5.19 23.60 -5.68
C LYS A 227 5.16 22.10 -5.39
N LEU A 228 4.34 21.31 -6.09
CA LEU A 228 4.24 19.86 -5.90
C LEU A 228 5.58 19.16 -6.18
N VAL A 229 6.42 19.71 -7.07
CA VAL A 229 7.74 19.14 -7.40
C VAL A 229 8.70 19.10 -6.21
N LYS A 230 8.42 19.91 -5.18
CA LYS A 230 9.25 20.01 -3.97
C LYS A 230 8.89 18.95 -2.93
N PHE A 231 7.83 18.17 -3.11
CA PHE A 231 7.36 17.21 -2.12
C PHE A 231 7.28 15.79 -2.70
N ARG A 232 7.32 14.79 -1.81
CA ARG A 232 6.88 13.43 -2.12
C ARG A 232 5.64 13.12 -1.31
N PHE A 233 4.79 12.30 -1.91
CA PHE A 233 3.47 11.98 -1.38
C PHE A 233 3.32 10.46 -1.21
N PRO A 234 4.07 9.82 -0.30
CA PRO A 234 3.96 8.37 -0.11
C PRO A 234 2.55 8.03 0.38
N VAL A 235 1.90 7.09 -0.30
CA VAL A 235 0.54 6.65 0.05
C VAL A 235 0.59 5.57 1.13
N HIS A 236 -0.03 5.80 2.26
CA HIS A 236 -0.24 4.84 3.34
C HIS A 236 -1.69 4.39 3.34
N ALA A 237 -1.95 3.16 3.77
CA ALA A 237 -3.30 2.66 4.01
C ALA A 237 -3.42 2.25 5.48
N VAL A 238 -4.46 2.75 6.15
CA VAL A 238 -4.71 2.46 7.57
C VAL A 238 -6.02 1.71 7.69
N GLY A 239 -5.95 0.38 7.56
CA GLY A 239 -7.04 -0.50 7.95
C GLY A 239 -7.29 -0.43 9.45
N TYR A 240 -8.56 -0.52 9.83
CA TYR A 240 -9.04 -0.47 11.21
C TYR A 240 -10.05 -1.59 11.47
N ASN A 241 -10.29 -1.89 12.75
CA ASN A 241 -11.33 -2.82 13.13
C ASN A 241 -12.70 -2.15 12.97
N TRP A 242 -13.33 -2.35 11.81
CA TRP A 242 -14.62 -1.77 11.46
C TRP A 242 -15.81 -2.29 12.29
N LEU A 243 -15.60 -3.26 13.18
CA LEU A 243 -16.60 -3.66 14.19
C LEU A 243 -16.57 -2.75 15.43
N LYS A 244 -15.48 -2.00 15.64
CA LYS A 244 -15.35 -1.05 16.76
C LYS A 244 -16.09 0.25 16.51
N SER A 245 -16.29 1.02 17.59
CA SER A 245 -16.78 2.39 17.48
C SER A 245 -15.86 3.21 16.57
N ASN A 246 -16.43 4.13 15.82
CA ASN A 246 -15.66 5.10 15.03
C ASN A 246 -14.84 6.03 15.92
N LEU A 247 -15.22 6.23 17.19
CA LEU A 247 -14.42 6.97 18.15
C LEU A 247 -13.08 6.25 18.41
N ASP A 248 -13.13 4.96 18.75
CA ASP A 248 -11.93 4.14 18.99
C ASP A 248 -11.08 4.02 17.72
N SER A 249 -11.73 3.84 16.57
CA SER A 249 -11.04 3.77 15.27
C SER A 249 -10.40 5.10 14.89
N GLY A 250 -11.00 6.22 15.28
CA GLY A 250 -10.45 7.56 15.11
C GLY A 250 -9.20 7.78 15.97
N GLN A 251 -9.21 7.34 17.23
CA GLN A 251 -8.02 7.38 18.07
C GLN A 251 -6.90 6.49 17.50
N TYR A 252 -7.24 5.26 17.10
CA TYR A 252 -6.29 4.36 16.44
C TYR A 252 -5.68 4.98 15.17
N LEU A 253 -6.48 5.67 14.35
CA LEU A 253 -6.00 6.37 13.17
C LEU A 253 -5.05 7.52 13.55
N ALA A 254 -5.37 8.31 14.57
CA ALA A 254 -4.50 9.37 15.07
C ALA A 254 -3.13 8.82 15.52
N ASP A 255 -3.13 7.70 16.25
CA ASP A 255 -1.91 7.02 16.69
C ASP A 255 -1.07 6.53 15.49
N LYS A 256 -1.73 5.99 14.46
CA LYS A 256 -1.07 5.57 13.22
C LYS A 256 -0.47 6.75 12.45
N ILE A 257 -1.18 7.87 12.35
CA ILE A 257 -0.66 9.10 11.72
C ILE A 257 0.57 9.61 12.49
N ALA A 258 0.53 9.60 13.82
CA ALA A 258 1.67 9.99 14.65
C ALA A 258 2.88 9.06 14.42
N ALA A 259 2.66 7.75 14.33
CA ALA A 259 3.70 6.77 14.03
C ALA A 259 4.30 6.95 12.63
N ILE A 260 3.46 7.21 11.61
CA ILE A 260 3.91 7.51 10.23
C ILE A 260 4.79 8.77 10.22
N ARG A 261 4.35 9.84 10.91
CA ARG A 261 5.13 11.08 11.02
C ARG A 261 6.49 10.81 11.68
N LYS A 262 6.49 10.13 12.82
CA LYS A 262 7.72 9.79 13.54
C LYS A 262 8.68 8.99 12.67
N HIS A 263 8.18 8.01 11.93
CA HIS A 263 9.00 7.18 11.04
C HIS A 263 9.75 8.02 10.00
N TYR A 264 9.09 8.98 9.34
CA TYR A 264 9.77 9.86 8.38
C TYR A 264 10.76 10.81 9.06
N THR A 265 10.42 11.35 10.24
CA THR A 265 11.34 12.18 11.01
C THR A 265 12.60 11.42 11.42
N ASP A 266 12.47 10.16 11.85
CA ASP A 266 13.61 9.31 12.23
C ASP A 266 14.53 9.02 11.02
N LEU A 267 14.01 9.07 9.79
CA LEU A 267 14.76 8.93 8.54
C LEU A 267 15.40 10.24 8.06
N GLY A 268 15.22 11.35 8.78
CA GLY A 268 15.75 12.67 8.40
C GLY A 268 14.98 13.33 7.25
N MET A 269 13.70 13.01 7.10
CA MET A 269 12.78 13.55 6.09
C MET A 269 11.72 14.48 6.68
#